data_AF-Q28912-F1
#
_entry.id   AF-Q28912-F1
#
_cell.length_a   1.000
_cell.length_b   1.000
_cell.length_c   1.000
_cell.angle_alpha   90.00
_cell.angle_beta   90.00
_cell.angle_gamma   90.00
#
_symmetry.space_group_name_H-M   'P 1'
#
loop_
_entity.id
_entity.type
_entity.pdbx_description
1 polymer ?
#
loop_
_entity_poly.entity_id
_entity_poly.type
_entity_poly.pdbx_seq_one_letter_code
_entity_poly.pdbx_strand_id
1 'polypeptide(L)' 'SIGGYNAHAANIVTAIYIACGQDAAQNVGSSNCITLMEASGPTNEDLYISCTMPSIEIGTVGRGASLLPQQACLQMLGV' A
#
# COMPACT_ATOMS: atom_id res chain seq x y z
N SER A 1 -12.50 -12.96 -8.57
CA SER A 1 -11.80 -12.36 -7.42
C SER A 1 -12.72 -11.30 -6.83
N ILE A 2 -12.76 -11.15 -5.50
CA ILE A 2 -13.39 -10.00 -4.85
C ILE A 2 -12.26 -9.20 -4.21
N GLY A 3 -12.13 -7.91 -4.53
CA GLY A 3 -11.08 -7.03 -4.00
C GLY A 3 -9.67 -7.18 -4.61
N GLY A 4 -9.35 -8.31 -5.25
CA GLY A 4 -8.05 -8.56 -5.87
C GLY A 4 -8.03 -8.31 -7.38
N TYR A 5 -8.21 -7.06 -7.82
CA TYR A 5 -8.15 -6.64 -9.23
C TYR A 5 -6.86 -5.86 -9.51
N ASN A 6 -5.74 -6.42 -9.08
CA ASN A 6 -4.41 -5.83 -9.18
C ASN A 6 -3.38 -6.93 -9.47
N ALA A 7 -2.15 -6.55 -9.80
CA ALA A 7 -1.09 -7.52 -10.07
C ALA A 7 -0.50 -8.13 -8.78
N HIS A 8 0.00 -7.30 -7.88
CA HIS A 8 0.72 -7.74 -6.68
C HIS A 8 0.72 -6.68 -5.56
N ALA A 9 -0.41 -6.00 -5.32
CA ALA A 9 -0.53 -4.99 -4.26
C ALA A 9 -0.12 -5.55 -2.89
N ALA A 10 -0.45 -6.81 -2.61
CA ALA A 10 -0.08 -7.51 -1.37
C ALA A 10 1.43 -7.55 -1.09
N ASN A 11 2.27 -7.65 -2.13
CA ASN A 11 3.73 -7.65 -1.94
C ASN A 11 4.21 -6.31 -1.40
N ILE A 12 3.72 -5.20 -1.96
CA ILE A 12 4.09 -3.85 -1.56
C ILE A 12 3.55 -3.53 -0.15
N VAL A 13 2.27 -3.84 0.09
CA VAL A 13 1.63 -3.66 1.41
C VAL A 13 2.39 -4.42 2.48
N THR A 14 2.68 -5.72 2.26
CA THR A 14 3.38 -6.55 3.23
C THR A 14 4.79 -6.03 3.53
N ALA A 15 5.54 -5.63 2.50
CA ALA A 15 6.90 -5.10 2.67
C ALA A 15 6.91 -3.83 3.53
N ILE A 16 6.01 -2.88 3.25
CA ILE A 16 5.88 -1.64 4.02
C ILE A 16 5.40 -1.95 5.45
N TYR A 17 4.45 -2.87 5.60
CA TYR A 17 3.89 -3.23 6.90
C TYR A 17 4.95 -3.78 7.85
N ILE A 18 5.79 -4.70 7.35
CA ILE A 18 6.88 -5.27 8.14
C ILE A 18 7.93 -4.20 8.48
N ALA A 19 8.31 -3.36 7.50
CA ALA A 19 9.30 -2.31 7.71
C ALA A 19 8.83 -1.24 8.71
N CYS A 20 7.55 -0.86 8.66
CA CYS A 20 6.99 0.23 9.46
C CYS A 20 6.27 -0.24 10.73
N GLY A 21 6.42 -1.51 11.13
CA GLY A 21 5.84 -2.03 12.38
C GLY A 21 4.32 -2.11 12.40
N GLN A 22 3.70 -2.33 11.25
CA GLN A 22 2.26 -2.55 11.11
C GLN A 22 1.91 -4.03 11.36
N ASP A 23 0.62 -4.34 11.50
CA ASP A 23 0.16 -5.73 11.61
C ASP A 23 0.13 -6.38 10.21
N ALA A 24 1.16 -7.16 9.89
CA ALA A 24 1.28 -7.85 8.61
C ALA A 24 0.13 -8.82 8.30
N ALA A 25 -0.60 -9.30 9.31
CA ALA A 25 -1.77 -10.15 9.07
C ALA A 25 -2.94 -9.37 8.43
N GLN A 26 -3.01 -8.06 8.65
CA GLN A 26 -4.02 -7.19 8.03
C GLN A 26 -3.83 -7.01 6.52
N ASN A 27 -2.70 -7.49 5.94
CA ASN A 27 -2.50 -7.55 4.49
C ASN A 27 -3.67 -8.22 3.74
N VAL A 28 -4.41 -9.14 4.38
CA VAL A 28 -5.60 -9.78 3.78
C VAL A 28 -6.63 -8.75 3.29
N GLY A 29 -6.94 -7.73 4.10
CA GLY A 29 -7.89 -6.67 3.76
C GLY A 29 -7.21 -5.48 3.11
N SER A 30 -6.05 -5.08 3.65
CA SER A 30 -5.28 -3.93 3.20
C SER A 30 -4.73 -4.04 1.79
N SER A 31 -4.61 -5.24 1.23
CA SER A 31 -4.17 -5.45 -0.17
C SER A 31 -5.30 -5.44 -1.19
N ASN A 32 -6.56 -5.24 -0.77
CA ASN A 32 -7.66 -5.01 -1.69
C ASN A 32 -7.35 -3.79 -2.56
N CYS A 33 -7.24 -4.02 -3.85
CA CYS A 33 -6.83 -3.01 -4.80
C CYS A 33 -7.41 -3.32 -6.19
N ILE A 34 -7.91 -2.28 -6.85
CA ILE A 34 -8.20 -2.27 -8.28
C ILE A 34 -7.20 -1.37 -9.00
N THR A 35 -6.53 -1.91 -10.01
CA THR A 35 -5.63 -1.17 -10.89
C THR A 35 -6.31 -0.96 -12.25
N LEU A 36 -6.50 0.30 -12.64
CA LEU A 36 -7.05 0.68 -13.94
C LEU A 36 -5.98 1.37 -14.76
N MET A 37 -6.01 1.14 -16.08
CA MET A 37 -5.06 1.69 -17.03
C MET A 37 -5.81 2.17 -18.28
N GLU A 38 -5.51 3.38 -18.72
CA GLU A 38 -6.17 4.01 -19.87
C GLU A 38 -5.14 4.80 -20.69
N ALA A 39 -5.35 4.90 -22.00
CA ALA A 39 -4.58 5.81 -22.83
C ALA A 39 -4.95 7.27 -22.47
N SER A 40 -3.98 8.18 -22.56
CA SER A 40 -4.17 9.59 -22.16
C SER A 40 -3.35 10.55 -23.02
N GLY A 41 -3.55 11.84 -22.75
CA GLY A 41 -2.85 12.93 -23.45
C GLY A 41 -3.43 13.25 -24.84
N PRO A 42 -2.88 14.28 -25.52
CA PRO A 42 -3.38 14.74 -26.82
C PRO A 42 -3.29 13.70 -27.94
N THR A 43 -2.34 12.76 -27.85
CA THR A 43 -2.07 11.73 -28.87
C THR A 43 -2.52 10.32 -28.46
N ASN A 44 -3.06 10.13 -27.25
CA ASN A 44 -3.37 8.80 -26.67
C ASN A 44 -2.14 7.86 -26.56
N GLU A 45 -0.93 8.41 -26.47
CA GLU A 45 0.30 7.63 -26.29
C GLU A 45 0.78 7.62 -24.82
N ASP A 46 0.21 8.48 -23.96
CA ASP A 46 0.50 8.47 -22.53
C ASP A 46 -0.29 7.37 -21.82
N LEU A 47 0.26 6.80 -20.75
CA LEU A 47 -0.42 5.82 -19.91
C LEU A 47 -0.93 6.48 -18.63
N TYR A 48 -2.24 6.61 -18.51
CA TYR A 48 -2.88 6.88 -17.23
C TYR A 48 -2.99 5.57 -16.45
N ILE A 49 -2.59 5.61 -15.19
CA ILE A 49 -2.71 4.49 -14.25
C ILE A 49 -3.32 4.98 -12.94
N SER A 50 -4.24 4.20 -12.39
CA SER A 50 -4.79 4.43 -11.06
C SER A 50 -4.83 3.14 -10.25
N CYS A 51 -4.65 3.27 -8.93
CA CYS A 51 -4.83 2.21 -7.96
C CYS A 51 -5.81 2.69 -6.90
N THR A 52 -6.92 1.98 -6.70
CA THR A 52 -7.89 2.29 -5.64
C THR A 52 -7.87 1.20 -4.58
N MET A 53 -7.62 1.59 -3.34
CA MET A 53 -7.50 0.68 -2.19
C MET A 53 -8.48 1.11 -1.09
N PRO A 54 -9.66 0.47 -0.97
CA PRO A 54 -10.75 0.96 -0.13
C PRO A 54 -10.61 0.61 1.35
N SER A 55 -9.66 -0.25 1.73
CA SER A 55 -9.60 -0.86 3.06
C SER A 55 -8.18 -0.95 3.60
N ILE A 56 -7.38 0.12 3.49
CA ILE A 56 -6.04 0.16 4.09
C ILE A 56 -6.17 0.34 5.61
N GLU A 57 -5.75 -0.66 6.38
CA GLU A 57 -5.72 -0.63 7.85
C GLU A 57 -4.31 -0.27 8.34
N ILE A 58 -4.08 0.97 8.77
CA ILE A 58 -2.73 1.47 9.09
C ILE A 58 -2.72 2.39 10.31
N GLY A 59 -1.57 2.49 11.00
CA GLY A 59 -1.35 3.44 12.08
C GLY A 59 0.13 3.72 12.39
N THR A 60 0.45 4.95 12.77
CA THR A 60 1.83 5.37 13.11
C THR A 60 2.11 5.43 14.61
N VAL A 61 1.09 5.23 15.43
CA VAL A 61 1.20 5.11 16.89
C VAL A 61 0.66 3.75 17.31
N GLY A 62 1.44 2.99 18.08
CA GLY A 62 1.05 1.64 18.49
C GLY A 62 2.24 0.77 18.85
N ARG A 63 1.98 -0.49 19.17
CA ARG A 63 2.98 -1.43 19.70
C ARG A 63 4.14 -1.73 18.74
N GLY A 64 3.85 -1.95 17.45
CA GLY A 64 4.89 -2.24 16.47
C GLY A 64 5.64 -0.99 16.01
N ALA A 65 4.92 0.12 15.84
CA ALA A 65 5.48 1.41 15.45
C ALA A 65 6.38 2.07 16.53
N SER A 66 6.26 1.65 17.81
CA SER A 66 7.09 2.18 18.91
C SER A 66 8.46 1.51 19.04
N LEU A 67 8.73 0.45 18.26
CA LEU A 67 10.05 -0.17 18.22
C LEU A 67 11.02 0.72 17.42
N LEU A 68 12.20 0.98 17.97
CA LEU A 68 13.18 1.91 17.38
C LEU A 68 13.51 1.63 15.90
N PRO A 69 13.71 0.38 15.44
CA PRO A 69 14.00 0.12 14.03
C PRO A 69 12.82 0.49 13.12
N GLN A 70 11.60 0.10 13.49
CA GLN A 70 10.38 0.40 12.73
C GLN A 70 10.06 1.90 12.75
N GLN A 71 10.32 2.58 13.87
CA GLN A 71 10.19 4.02 13.99
C GLN A 71 11.17 4.75 13.06
N ALA A 72 12.39 4.22 12.85
CA ALA A 72 13.33 4.78 11.89
C ALA A 72 12.77 4.73 10.45
N CYS A 73 12.11 3.63 10.08
CA CYS A 73 11.42 3.52 8.78
C CYS A 73 10.25 4.52 8.66
N LEU A 74 9.47 4.74 9.71
CA LEU A 74 8.42 5.76 9.74
C LEU A 74 9.00 7.18 9.61
N GLN A 75 10.12 7.45 10.28
CA GLN A 75 10.84 8.74 10.17
C GLN A 75 11.38 9.00 8.77
N MET A 76 11.81 7.97 8.02
CA MET A 76 12.20 8.11 6.61
C MET A 76 11.03 8.65 5.75
N LEU A 77 9.79 8.33 6.13
CA LEU A 77 8.57 8.79 5.46
C LEU A 77 8.01 10.11 6.04
N GLY A 78 8.58 10.61 7.14
CA GLY A 78 8.14 11.84 7.81
C GLY A 78 6.77 11.74 8.48
N VAL A 79 6.35 10.54 8.89
CA VAL A 79 5.05 10.26 9.56
C VAL A 79 5.20 9.61 10.92
#